data_AF-A0A831WU68-F1
#
_entry.id   AF-A0A831WU68-F1
#
_cell.length_a   1.000
_cell.length_b   1.000
_cell.length_c   1.000
_cell.angle_alpha   90.00
_cell.angle_beta   90.00
_cell.angle_gamma   90.00
#
_symmetry.space_group_name_H-M   'P 1'
#
loop_
_entity.id
_entity.type
_entity.pdbx_description
1 polymer ?
#
loop_
_entity_poly.entity_id
_entity_poly.type
_entity_poly.pdbx_seq_one_letter_code
_entity_poly.pdbx_strand_id
1 'polypeptide(L)'
;MQRRKNIFPEKIKVQEVFSVAVVNPVPKENAAESVHEIYDNLTKRIGHVPNFFAVMAHRPDGLKNFVALYSAIINKGTVEPRYKELAYLKTSIVNGCEY
;
A
#
# COMPACT_ATOMS: atom_id res chain seq x y z
N MET A 1 -41.88 4.93 -20.89
CA MET A 1 -41.47 3.94 -19.86
C MET A 1 -39.94 3.87 -19.86
N GLN A 2 -39.32 4.63 -18.95
CA GLN A 2 -37.93 5.06 -18.99
C GLN A 2 -36.92 3.93 -18.65
N ARG A 3 -35.93 3.77 -19.53
CA ARG A 3 -34.52 3.38 -19.33
C ARG A 3 -34.15 2.66 -18.01
N ARG A 4 -33.86 1.35 -18.09
CA ARG A 4 -32.92 0.69 -17.17
C ARG A 4 -31.52 1.24 -17.48
N LYS A 5 -31.05 2.21 -16.71
CA LYS A 5 -29.65 2.66 -16.77
C LYS A 5 -28.80 1.66 -15.99
N ASN A 6 -27.78 1.14 -16.67
CA ASN A 6 -26.69 0.36 -16.10
C ASN A 6 -26.15 1.05 -14.85
N ILE A 7 -26.22 0.37 -13.69
CA ILE A 7 -25.83 0.88 -12.37
C ILE A 7 -24.31 0.76 -12.13
N PHE A 8 -23.57 0.13 -13.04
CA PHE A 8 -22.12 0.05 -12.95
C PHE A 8 -21.50 0.75 -14.16
N PRO A 9 -20.79 1.88 -13.99
CA PRO A 9 -20.03 2.46 -15.07
C PRO A 9 -18.95 1.47 -15.51
N GLU A 10 -18.94 1.27 -16.81
CA GLU A 10 -17.98 0.51 -17.59
C GLU A 10 -16.55 1.02 -17.30
N LYS A 11 -15.69 0.11 -16.84
CA LYS A 11 -14.23 0.23 -16.78
C LYS A 11 -13.72 1.48 -16.05
N ILE A 12 -13.50 1.35 -14.75
CA ILE A 12 -12.45 2.12 -14.09
C ILE A 12 -11.13 1.69 -14.75
N LYS A 13 -10.66 2.48 -15.72
CA LYS A 13 -9.30 2.36 -16.24
C LYS A 13 -8.36 2.71 -15.09
N VAL A 14 -7.80 1.71 -14.43
CA VAL A 14 -6.68 1.87 -13.50
C VAL A 14 -5.41 2.11 -14.33
N GLN A 15 -5.37 3.18 -15.10
CA GLN A 15 -4.20 3.53 -15.91
C GLN A 15 -4.13 5.04 -16.07
N GLU A 16 -3.49 5.65 -15.06
CA GLU A 16 -2.70 6.89 -15.05
C GLU A 16 -2.88 7.60 -13.70
N VAL A 17 -2.34 7.02 -12.63
CA VAL A 17 -1.96 7.79 -11.44
C VAL A 17 -0.44 7.77 -11.38
N PHE A 18 0.21 8.57 -12.22
CA PHE A 18 1.55 9.05 -11.92
C PHE A 18 1.45 10.11 -10.82
N SER A 19 0.96 9.72 -9.63
CA SER A 19 1.23 10.49 -8.42
C SER A 19 2.63 10.09 -7.98
N VAL A 20 3.63 10.74 -8.57
CA VAL A 20 5.02 10.64 -8.10
C VAL A 20 5.01 11.11 -6.65
N ALA A 21 5.39 10.24 -5.72
CA ALA A 21 5.59 10.65 -4.35
C ALA A 21 6.54 11.87 -4.35
N VAL A 22 6.17 12.95 -3.64
CA VAL A 22 7.00 14.17 -3.56
C VAL A 22 8.43 13.83 -3.13
N VAL A 23 8.57 12.82 -2.27
CA VAL A 23 9.83 12.20 -1.92
C VAL A 23 10.08 11.00 -2.82
N ASN A 24 11.23 10.98 -3.48
CA ASN A 24 11.61 9.89 -4.36
C ASN A 24 11.74 8.56 -3.57
N PRO A 25 11.12 7.47 -4.03
CA PRO A 25 11.34 6.15 -3.47
C PRO A 25 12.80 5.72 -3.59
N VAL A 26 13.35 5.09 -2.55
CA VAL A 26 14.73 4.57 -2.57
C VAL A 26 14.70 3.16 -3.19
N PRO A 27 15.39 2.92 -4.31
CA PRO A 27 15.51 1.57 -4.87
C PRO A 27 16.43 0.71 -3.98
N LYS A 28 16.32 -0.62 -4.06
CA LYS A 28 17.01 -1.55 -3.16
C LYS A 28 18.53 -1.32 -3.16
N GLU A 29 19.08 -1.08 -4.34
CA GLU A 29 20.52 -0.90 -4.60
C GLU A 29 21.08 0.32 -3.86
N ASN A 30 20.24 1.33 -3.61
CA ASN A 30 20.61 2.56 -2.90
C ASN A 30 20.09 2.58 -1.45
N ALA A 31 19.35 1.56 -1.02
CA ALA A 31 18.86 1.43 0.35
C ALA A 31 19.93 0.82 1.27
N ALA A 32 19.86 1.15 2.56
CA ALA A 32 20.74 0.55 3.55
C ALA A 32 20.58 -0.98 3.58
N GLU A 33 21.70 -1.72 3.66
CA GLU A 33 21.71 -3.19 3.65
C GLU A 33 20.76 -3.79 4.69
N SER A 34 20.63 -3.13 5.85
CA SER A 34 19.75 -3.57 6.93
C SER A 34 18.25 -3.62 6.61
N VAL A 35 17.80 -3.06 5.47
CA VAL A 35 16.42 -3.18 4.99
C VAL A 35 16.28 -4.02 3.73
N HIS A 36 17.37 -4.58 3.19
CA HIS A 36 17.32 -5.40 1.97
C HIS A 36 16.44 -6.63 2.12
N GLU A 37 16.46 -7.26 3.29
CA GLU A 37 15.58 -8.39 3.59
C GLU A 37 14.09 -7.98 3.54
N ILE A 38 13.75 -6.77 3.96
CA ILE A 38 12.38 -6.23 3.85
C ILE A 38 12.00 -6.09 2.38
N TYR A 39 12.89 -5.55 1.54
CA TYR A 39 12.64 -5.41 0.10
C TYR A 39 12.44 -6.78 -0.57
N ASP A 40 13.27 -7.76 -0.23
CA ASP A 40 13.17 -9.12 -0.77
C ASP A 40 11.87 -9.79 -0.36
N ASN A 41 11.48 -9.65 0.90
CA ASN A 41 10.23 -10.22 1.41
C ASN A 41 8.99 -9.55 0.80
N LEU A 42 9.00 -8.24 0.61
CA LEU A 42 7.92 -7.51 -0.07
C LEU A 42 7.81 -7.94 -1.55
N THR A 43 8.94 -8.02 -2.24
CA THR A 43 9.01 -8.45 -3.65
C THR A 43 8.52 -9.88 -3.82
N LYS A 44 8.91 -10.81 -2.92
CA LYS A 44 8.42 -12.19 -2.95
C LYS A 44 6.91 -12.31 -2.75
N ARG A 45 6.30 -11.43 -1.95
CA ARG A 45 4.86 -11.49 -1.62
C ARG A 45 3.97 -10.78 -2.64
N ILE A 46 4.42 -9.64 -3.18
CA ILE A 46 3.58 -8.72 -3.96
C ILE A 46 4.13 -8.55 -5.41
N GLY A 47 5.32 -9.07 -5.70
CA GLY A 47 6.00 -8.95 -7.00
C GLY A 47 6.84 -7.69 -7.15
N HIS A 48 6.67 -6.70 -6.27
CA HIS A 48 7.45 -5.46 -6.24
C HIS A 48 7.41 -4.83 -4.84
N VAL A 49 8.20 -3.78 -4.62
CA VAL A 49 8.16 -2.97 -3.39
C VAL A 49 7.26 -1.74 -3.63
N PRO A 50 6.14 -1.59 -2.91
CA PRO A 50 5.29 -0.40 -3.05
C PRO A 50 6.05 0.89 -2.69
N ASN A 51 5.76 1.99 -3.41
CA ASN A 51 6.46 3.27 -3.24
C ASN A 51 6.45 3.76 -1.78
N PHE A 52 5.37 3.56 -1.04
CA PHE A 52 5.29 3.95 0.37
C PHE A 52 6.41 3.32 1.24
N PHE A 53 6.68 2.02 1.09
CA PHE A 53 7.76 1.35 1.81
C PHE A 53 9.14 1.80 1.32
N ALA A 54 9.28 1.98 0.01
CA ALA A 54 10.53 2.44 -0.58
C ALA A 54 10.86 3.90 -0.21
N VAL A 55 9.87 4.76 0.03
CA VAL A 55 10.08 6.11 0.57
C VAL A 55 10.51 6.06 2.04
N MET A 56 9.92 5.17 2.86
CA MET A 56 10.36 5.02 4.25
C MET A 56 11.81 4.54 4.39
N ALA A 57 12.40 3.93 3.36
CA ALA A 57 13.79 3.50 3.39
C ALA A 57 14.81 4.65 3.50
N HIS A 58 14.39 5.92 3.28
CA HIS A 58 15.18 7.10 3.70
C HIS A 58 15.48 7.10 5.21
N ARG A 59 14.68 6.40 6.03
CA ARG A 59 14.90 6.18 7.46
C ARG A 59 14.77 4.68 7.79
N PRO A 60 15.87 3.90 7.67
CA PRO A 60 15.85 2.44 7.80
C PRO A 60 15.20 1.91 9.08
N ASP A 61 15.46 2.53 10.23
CA ASP A 61 14.88 2.12 11.51
C ASP A 61 13.37 2.39 11.57
N GLY A 62 12.91 3.47 10.92
CA GLY A 62 11.50 3.77 10.75
C GLY A 62 10.79 2.70 9.93
N LEU A 63 11.38 2.30 8.80
CA LEU A 63 10.85 1.24 7.94
C LEU A 63 10.73 -0.10 8.70
N LYS A 64 11.80 -0.51 9.41
CA LYS A 64 11.80 -1.77 10.18
C LYS A 64 10.69 -1.80 11.23
N ASN A 65 10.59 -0.74 12.03
CA ASN A 65 9.58 -0.64 13.08
C ASN A 65 8.17 -0.59 12.51
N PHE A 66 7.97 0.14 11.41
CA PHE A 66 6.67 0.24 10.76
C PHE A 66 6.22 -1.11 10.18
N VAL A 67 7.08 -1.85 9.48
CA VAL A 67 6.72 -3.15 8.89
C VAL A 67 6.33 -4.15 9.97
N ALA A 68 7.05 -4.17 11.10
CA ALA A 68 6.71 -5.01 12.24
C ALA A 68 5.33 -4.66 12.82
N LEU A 69 5.07 -3.36 13.04
CA LEU A 69 3.78 -2.85 13.51
C LEU A 69 2.64 -3.20 12.55
N TYR A 70 2.80 -2.84 11.28
CA TYR A 70 1.79 -3.06 10.24
C TYR A 70 1.44 -4.53 10.10
N SER A 71 2.45 -5.42 10.07
CA SER A 71 2.24 -6.86 10.01
C SER A 71 1.48 -7.38 11.24
N ALA A 72 1.77 -6.88 12.43
CA ALA A 72 1.04 -7.26 13.65
C ALA A 72 -0.43 -6.85 13.59
N ILE A 73 -0.73 -5.63 13.12
CA ILE A 73 -2.10 -5.11 12.99
C ILE A 73 -2.89 -5.90 11.94
N ILE A 74 -2.33 -6.08 10.75
CA ILE A 74 -3.05 -6.69 9.63
C ILE A 74 -3.20 -8.21 9.83
N ASN A 75 -2.14 -8.91 10.25
CA ASN A 75 -2.12 -10.38 10.21
C ASN A 75 -2.53 -11.06 11.53
N LYS A 76 -2.59 -10.36 12.67
CA LYS A 76 -2.89 -10.96 13.99
C LYS A 76 -4.12 -10.34 14.65
N GLY A 77 -4.60 -10.95 15.73
CA GLY A 77 -5.73 -10.45 16.52
C GLY A 77 -7.06 -11.13 16.20
N THR A 78 -8.14 -10.59 16.76
CA THR A 78 -9.47 -11.21 16.76
C THR A 78 -10.37 -10.78 15.61
N VAL A 79 -10.03 -9.68 14.93
CA VAL A 79 -10.80 -9.16 13.79
C VAL A 79 -10.37 -9.89 12.51
N GLU A 80 -11.34 -10.45 11.79
CA GLU A 80 -11.09 -11.14 10.52
C GLU A 80 -10.47 -10.21 9.46
N PRO A 81 -9.61 -10.73 8.55
CA PRO A 81 -8.91 -9.92 7.56
C PRO A 81 -9.81 -9.00 6.72
N ARG A 82 -10.96 -9.51 6.25
CA ARG A 82 -11.91 -8.74 5.42
C ARG A 82 -12.43 -7.47 6.11
N TYR A 83 -12.59 -7.49 7.43
CA TYR A 83 -13.09 -6.32 8.17
C TYR A 83 -11.99 -5.29 8.41
N LYS A 84 -10.73 -5.73 8.54
CA LYS A 84 -9.58 -4.83 8.57
C LYS A 84 -9.40 -4.11 7.24
N GLU A 85 -9.53 -4.84 6.13
CA GLU A 85 -9.49 -4.26 4.79
C GLU A 85 -10.65 -3.28 4.57
N LEU A 86 -11.87 -3.63 4.98
CA LEU A 86 -13.01 -2.72 4.91
C LEU A 86 -12.75 -1.42 5.71
N ALA A 87 -12.23 -1.54 6.94
CA ALA A 87 -11.90 -0.38 7.76
C ALA A 87 -10.80 0.48 7.12
N TYR A 88 -9.78 -0.16 6.56
CA TYR A 88 -8.68 0.51 5.84
C TYR A 88 -9.24 1.31 4.65
N LEU A 89 -9.99 0.66 3.76
CA LEU A 89 -10.57 1.31 2.57
C LEU A 89 -11.55 2.43 2.94
N LYS A 90 -12.42 2.21 3.93
CA LYS A 90 -13.39 3.22 4.35
C LYS A 90 -12.68 4.45 4.93
N THR A 91 -11.61 4.24 5.68
CA THR A 91 -10.80 5.34 6.24
C THR A 91 -10.13 6.13 5.12
N SER A 92 -9.55 5.46 4.12
CA SER A 92 -8.96 6.13 2.95
C SER A 92 -9.98 6.98 2.18
N ILE A 93 -11.20 6.45 1.96
CA ILE A 93 -12.28 7.19 1.28
C ILE A 93 -12.69 8.43 2.08
N VAL A 94 -12.86 8.32 3.40
CA VAL A 94 -13.23 9.46 4.26
C VAL A 94 -12.13 10.53 4.27
N ASN A 95 -10.87 10.11 4.19
CA ASN A 95 -9.71 11.01 4.17
C ASN A 95 -9.34 11.53 2.78
N GLY A 96 -10.01 11.08 1.70
CA GLY A 96 -9.63 11.42 0.33
C GLY A 96 -8.23 10.92 -0.06
N CYS A 97 -7.77 9.80 0.53
CA CYS A 97 -6.48 9.21 0.24
C CYS A 97 -6.61 8.24 -0.95
N GLU A 98 -6.15 8.68 -2.13
CA GLU A 98 -6.31 7.94 -3.39
C GLU A 98 -5.20 6.93 -3.69
N TYR A 99 -4.08 6.98 -2.96
CA TYR A 99 -2.99 6.00 -3.06
C TYR A 99 -3.37 4.68 -2.40
#